data_AF-A0A7X2SXV5-F1
#
_entry.id   AF-A0A7X2SXV5-F1
#
_cell.length_a   1.000
_cell.length_b   1.000
_cell.length_c   1.000
_cell.angle_alpha   90.00
_cell.angle_beta   90.00
_cell.angle_gamma   90.00
#
_symmetry.space_group_name_H-M   'P 1'
#
loop_
_entity.id
_entity.type
_entity.pdbx_description
1 polymer ?
#
loop_
_entity_poly.entity_id
_entity_poly.type
_entity_poly.pdbx_seq_one_letter_code
_entity_poly.pdbx_strand_id
1 'polypeptide(L)' 'MTRVNLITGFLGSGKTTLLCHLLAARPSRENWAVLVNEFGEIGIDGALLADRGATLKEIPGGCLCCVNGLPMQVGLNI' A
#
# COMPACT_ATOMS: atom_id res chain seq x y z
N MET A 1 -11.85 -7.36 13.97
CA MET A 1 -10.39 -7.53 13.86
C MET A 1 -10.03 -7.58 12.39
N THR A 2 -9.17 -6.67 11.93
CA THR A 2 -8.70 -6.62 10.53
C THR A 2 -7.45 -7.49 10.39
N ARG A 3 -7.39 -8.34 9.37
CA ARG A 3 -6.18 -9.14 9.10
C ARG A 3 -5.11 -8.25 8.46
N VAL A 4 -3.88 -8.36 8.94
CA VAL A 4 -2.73 -7.60 8.45
C VAL A 4 -1.72 -8.56 7.87
N ASN A 5 -1.30 -8.33 6.62
CA ASN A 5 -0.25 -9.08 5.95
C ASN A 5 0.92 -8.12 5.68
N LEU A 6 2.14 -8.54 6.01
CA LEU A 6 3.35 -7.76 5.73
C LEU A 6 4.07 -8.37 4.52
N ILE A 7 4.24 -7.57 3.48
CA ILE A 7 5.02 -7.94 2.28
C ILE A 7 6.35 -7.17 2.34
N THR A 8 7.46 -7.89 2.37
CA THR A 8 8.82 -7.32 2.45
C THR A 8 9.77 -8.04 1.49
N GLY A 9 10.90 -7.40 1.18
CA GLY A 9 11.90 -7.90 0.25
C GLY A 9 12.74 -6.79 -0.36
N PHE A 10 13.90 -7.14 -0.91
CA PHE A 10 14.83 -6.22 -1.56
C PHE A 10 14.20 -5.44 -2.73
N LEU A 11 14.80 -4.32 -3.14
CA LEU A 11 14.38 -3.59 -4.33
C LEU A 11 14.45 -4.52 -5.56
N GLY A 12 13.42 -4.49 -6.40
CA GLY A 12 13.33 -5.37 -7.59
C GLY A 12 12.89 -6.81 -7.31
N SER A 13 12.58 -7.20 -6.06
CA SER A 13 12.14 -8.57 -5.74
C SER A 13 10.71 -8.93 -6.20
N GLY A 14 10.06 -8.09 -7.01
CA GLY A 14 8.72 -8.34 -7.55
C GLY A 14 7.54 -8.07 -6.60
N LYS A 15 7.72 -7.28 -5.53
CA LYS A 15 6.65 -6.98 -4.54
C LYS A 15 5.40 -6.36 -5.18
N THR A 16 5.58 -5.37 -6.06
CA THR A 16 4.47 -4.70 -6.77
C THR A 16 3.71 -5.67 -7.67
N THR A 17 4.44 -6.54 -8.39
CA THR A 17 3.86 -7.59 -9.22
C THR A 17 3.01 -8.57 -8.40
N LEU A 18 3.51 -8.98 -7.22
CA LEU A 18 2.78 -9.84 -6.30
C LEU A 18 1.49 -9.15 -5.81
N LEU A 19 1.57 -7.89 -5.39
CA LEU A 19 0.41 -7.10 -4.95
C LEU A 19 -0.67 -7.02 -6.05
N CYS A 20 -0.27 -6.74 -7.29
CA CYS A 20 -1.19 -6.69 -8.43
C CYS A 20 -1.89 -8.05 -8.66
N HIS A 21 -1.15 -9.15 -8.58
CA HIS A 21 -1.70 -10.49 -8.73
C HIS A 21 -2.70 -10.83 -7.62
N LEU A 22 -2.38 -10.49 -6.37
CA LEU A 22 -3.24 -10.72 -5.22
C LEU A 22 -4.53 -9.90 -5.27
N LEU A 23 -4.45 -8.63 -5.70
CA LEU A 23 -5.63 -7.78 -5.87
C LEU A 23 -6.54 -8.28 -7.00
N ALA A 24 -5.96 -8.76 -8.10
CA ALA A 24 -6.73 -9.34 -9.21
C ALA A 24 -7.44 -10.65 -8.80
N ALA A 25 -6.83 -11.44 -7.91
CA ALA A 25 -7.38 -12.69 -7.38
C ALA A 25 -8.22 -12.50 -6.09
N ARG A 26 -8.43 -11.26 -5.65
CA ARG A 26 -9.12 -10.96 -4.39
C ARG A 26 -10.57 -11.50 -4.44
N PRO A 27 -11.03 -12.21 -3.41
CA PRO A 27 -12.44 -12.58 -3.30
C PRO A 27 -13.35 -11.35 -3.28
N SER A 28 -14.44 -11.36 -4.03
CA SER A 28 -15.35 -10.21 -4.17
C SER A 28 -15.98 -9.73 -2.84
N ARG A 29 -16.09 -10.63 -1.86
CA ARG A 29 -16.62 -10.34 -0.52
C ARG A 29 -15.61 -9.71 0.44
N GLU A 30 -14.37 -9.49 0.01
CA GLU A 30 -13.31 -8.94 0.87
C GLU A 30 -12.93 -7.52 0.46
N ASN A 31 -12.88 -6.63 1.46
CA ASN A 31 -12.42 -5.26 1.29
C ASN A 31 -10.97 -5.19 1.77
N TRP A 32 -10.04 -4.94 0.85
CA TRP A 32 -8.62 -4.86 1.15
C TRP A 32 -8.13 -3.42 1.02
N ALA A 33 -7.33 -2.99 2.00
CA ALA A 33 -6.56 -1.76 1.92
C ALA A 33 -5.09 -2.14 1.69
N VAL A 34 -4.42 -1.41 0.80
CA VAL A 34 -2.99 -1.60 0.52
C VAL A 34 -2.25 -0.36 0.96
N LEU A 35 -1.33 -0.54 1.90
CA LEU A 35 -0.41 0.50 2.33
C LEU A 35 0.95 0.25 1.68
N VAL A 36 1.37 1.13 0.79
CA VAL A 36 2.67 1.05 0.13
C VAL A 36 3.60 2.10 0.74
N ASN A 37 4.81 1.66 1.10
CA ASN A 37 5.86 2.56 1.53
C ASN A 37 6.77 2.88 0.34
N GLU A 38 6.54 4.02 -0.32
CA GLU A 38 7.31 4.45 -1.51
C GLU A 38 8.19 5.66 -1.18
N PHE A 39 9.44 5.64 -1.63
CA PHE A 39 10.42 6.72 -1.45
C PHE A 39 10.58 7.48 -2.78
N GLY A 40 9.89 8.61 -2.92
CA GLY A 40 9.87 9.46 -4.11
C GLY A 40 8.56 10.24 -4.26
N GLU A 41 8.56 11.38 -4.96
CA GLU A 41 7.37 12.24 -5.17
C GLU A 41 6.33 11.65 -6.14
N ILE A 42 6.70 10.62 -6.92
CA ILE A 42 5.85 10.05 -7.97
C ILE A 42 5.47 8.63 -7.55
N GLY A 43 4.23 8.47 -7.06
CA GLY A 43 3.66 7.19 -6.62
C GLY A 43 3.31 6.27 -7.80
N ILE A 44 4.30 5.70 -8.47
CA ILE A 44 4.11 4.85 -9.65
C ILE A 44 3.39 3.56 -9.25
N ASP A 45 3.79 2.98 -8.12
CA ASP A 45 3.15 1.78 -7.58
C ASP A 45 1.71 2.06 -7.16
N GLY A 46 1.46 3.25 -6.61
CA GLY A 46 0.11 3.67 -6.23
C GLY A 46 -0.85 3.78 -7.41
N ALA A 47 -0.43 4.43 -8.49
CA ALA A 47 -1.23 4.57 -9.70
C ALA A 47 -1.57 3.22 -10.36
N LEU A 48 -0.61 2.29 -10.37
CA LEU A 48 -0.78 0.94 -10.92
C LEU A 48 -1.81 0.11 -10.14
N LEU A 49 -1.84 0.28 -8.81
CA LEU A 49 -2.76 -0.43 -7.93
C LEU A 49 -4.17 0.19 -7.93
N ALA A 50 -4.27 1.52 -8.07
CA ALA A 50 -5.55 2.22 -8.17
C ALA A 50 -6.36 1.78 -9.41
N ASP A 51 -5.70 1.60 -10.55
CA ASP A 51 -6.31 1.10 -11.80
C ASP A 51 -6.87 -0.33 -11.65
N ARG A 52 -6.43 -1.06 -10.62
CA ARG A 52 -6.84 -2.45 -10.30
C ARG A 52 -7.89 -2.52 -9.19
N GLY A 53 -8.48 -1.39 -8.79
CA GLY A 53 -9.54 -1.33 -7.78
C GLY A 53 -9.06 -1.41 -6.32
N ALA A 54 -7.79 -1.10 -6.06
CA ALA A 54 -7.31 -0.85 -4.71
C ALA A 54 -7.58 0.60 -4.31
N THR A 55 -8.05 0.79 -3.08
CA THR A 55 -8.10 2.13 -2.48
C THR A 55 -6.67 2.55 -2.13
N LEU A 56 -6.17 3.54 -2.85
CA LEU A 56 -4.85 4.11 -2.62
C LEU A 56 -4.93 5.26 -1.60
N LYS A 57 -4.02 5.27 -0.63
CA LYS A 57 -3.85 6.41 0.27
C LYS A 57 -2.38 6.57 0.64
N GLU A 58 -1.88 7.78 0.48
CA GLU A 58 -0.49 8.13 0.77
C GLU A 58 -0.36 8.68 2.20
N ILE A 59 0.80 8.45 2.82
CA ILE A 59 1.10 9.04 4.12
C ILE A 59 1.79 10.40 3.91
N PRO A 60 1.22 11.51 4.39
CA PRO A 60 1.84 12.81 4.29
C PRO A 60 3.11 12.88 5.15
N GLY A 61 4.17 13.50 4.61
CA GLY A 61 5.43 13.74 5.33
C GLY A 61 6.56 12.74 5.06
N GLY A 62 6.38 11.81 4.13
CA GLY A 62 7.42 10.88 3.66
C GLY A 62 7.06 9.41 3.89
N CYS A 63 8.04 8.52 3.72
CA CYS A 63 7.88 7.09 3.93
C CYS A 63 7.56 6.74 5.39
N LEU A 64 6.94 5.59 5.65
CA LEU A 64 6.75 5.00 6.97
C LEU A 64 8.04 4.93 7.81
N CYS A 65 9.22 4.84 7.17
CA CYS A 65 10.50 4.90 7.88
C CYS A 65 10.89 6.31 8.35
N CYS A 66 10.31 7.36 7.76
CA CYS A 66 10.53 8.77 8.09
C CYS A 66 9.43 9.34 9.00
N VAL A 67 8.21 8.81 8.90
CA VAL A 67 7.06 9.25 9.70
C VAL A 67 6.58 8.14 10.63
N ASN A 68 6.76 8.35 11.94
CA ASN A 68 6.21 7.49 12.98
C ASN A 68 5.22 8.27 13.87
N GLY A 69 4.22 7.60 14.43
CA GLY A 69 3.24 8.22 15.33
C GLY A 69 2.08 8.91 14.61
N LEU A 70 1.86 10.20 14.88
CA LEU A 70 0.66 10.95 14.48
C LEU A 70 0.42 11.00 12.95
N PRO A 71 1.43 11.23 12.09
CA PRO A 71 1.20 11.29 10.64
C PRO A 71 0.71 9.97 10.05
N MET A 72 1.21 8.84 10.57
CA MET A 72 0.75 7.49 10.22
C MET A 72 -0.71 7.27 10.63
N GLN A 73 -1.08 7.70 11.84
CA GLN A 73 -2.46 7.59 12.31
C GLN A 73 -3.42 8.40 11.43
N VAL A 74 -3.06 9.61 11.04
CA VAL A 74 -3.88 10.46 10.15
C VAL A 74 -4.02 9.85 8.75
N GLY A 75 -2.95 9.28 8.20
CA GLY A 75 -3.01 8.56 6.92
C GLY A 75 -3.96 7.36 6.97
N LEU A 76 -4.05 6.68 8.11
CA LEU A 76 -4.84 5.44 8.27
C LEU A 76 -6.26 5.62 8.84
N ASN A 77 -6.55 6.69 9.59
CA ASN A 77 -7.84 6.91 10.29
C ASN A 77 -8.81 7.87 9.58
N ILE A 78 -8.94 7.79 8.25
CA ILE A 78 -10.02 8.49 7.53
C ILE A 78 -10.61 7.55 6.50
#